data_AF-A0A8H7TBL7-F1
#
_entry.id   AF-A0A8H7TBL7-F1
#
_cell.length_a   1.000
_cell.length_b   1.000
_cell.length_c   1.000
_cell.angle_alpha   90.00
_cell.angle_beta   90.00
_cell.angle_gamma   90.00
#
_symmetry.space_group_name_H-M   'P 1'
#
loop_
_entity.id
_entity.type
_entity.pdbx_description
1 polymer ?
#
loop_
_entity_poly.entity_id
_entity_poly.type
_entity_poly.pdbx_seq_one_letter_code
_entity_poly.pdbx_strand_id
1 'polypeptide(L)'
;MSSRAKLGRGPDDQGPHPSQLPALQPSSSSSASPVPQFLTATSRNRALKRKRPHTRVACNHCRVKKWARENEALKQRMEPLAEVLTLLQTASADLAQVIFLKLRHGDAATVLNFIKGAVPDSRLSEQTAARAALPHVQSNLELELLQAYSSVDPGALAKSFEFELEAEALCDAEIENPINSLCSLASFTLLWICHICHGSGKDGVKAVSAGFEMAKRMKLYGIADTLTSADLLPMRREDRSAISHTTWGCFNMSMVQTLYTIPVVTKYPPVLPVPGDTDPKSAFESHLKIAEIPFSGDGDTFQSFCKLWKIASNIFLLSRPAEGGLRPPSLDFAFSKYARLLELADRLPSTMLSHKDAPSQVFVFYVWYHALIVDLFRPFIADKDQHSSMRDSPTPSASSPQAVFAASIKQLKQIILVYSDYPESKYDIWWHISLMYVANASVKGFQTDPEWRSYFLLCLYCYSILMRCFCMVQWIVPGLLAIAVQSGAMSSMEAQYIKSHFRSREVWGIRPAGSGAGFVLDMDRAASDWNAAQADSLAAEFDDLTIFNEFTDGIV
;
A
#
# COMPACT_ATOMS: atom_id res chain seq x y z
N MET A 1 55.43 -6.82 45.43
CA MET A 1 56.53 -5.84 45.32
C MET A 1 56.26 -5.02 44.05
N SER A 2 56.02 -3.71 44.10
CA SER A 2 56.99 -2.59 44.24
C SER A 2 57.86 -2.43 42.98
N SER A 3 58.02 -1.25 42.35
CA SER A 3 57.61 0.15 42.65
C SER A 3 57.49 0.99 41.36
N ARG A 4 56.65 2.03 41.27
CA ARG A 4 56.96 3.51 41.30
C ARG A 4 58.20 4.00 40.50
N ALA A 5 58.26 5.22 39.93
CA ALA A 5 57.29 6.29 39.55
C ALA A 5 58.06 7.53 38.99
N LYS A 6 57.34 8.65 38.70
CA LYS A 6 57.77 10.09 38.65
C LYS A 6 58.44 10.64 37.38
N LEU A 7 58.51 11.97 37.09
CA LEU A 7 57.55 13.11 37.23
C LEU A 7 58.20 14.44 36.69
N GLY A 8 57.43 15.32 36.03
CA GLY A 8 57.75 16.74 35.67
C GLY A 8 56.71 17.25 34.64
N ARG A 9 56.09 18.46 34.65
CA ARG A 9 56.52 19.86 34.94
C ARG A 9 57.64 20.33 33.98
N GLY A 10 57.51 21.39 33.18
CA GLY A 10 56.54 22.52 33.13
C GLY A 10 56.95 23.67 34.09
N PRO A 11 56.49 24.94 33.91
CA PRO A 11 55.58 25.51 32.88
C PRO A 11 56.31 25.92 31.57
N ASP A 12 56.20 27.06 30.85
CA ASP A 12 55.66 28.43 31.03
C ASP A 12 55.04 29.03 29.72
N ASP A 13 54.79 30.35 29.67
CA ASP A 13 53.64 31.00 28.99
C ASP A 13 53.91 32.43 28.43
N GLN A 14 53.06 32.91 27.48
CA GLN A 14 52.78 34.34 27.20
C GLN A 14 51.71 34.63 26.11
N GLY A 15 50.84 35.61 26.40
CA GLY A 15 50.25 36.59 25.45
C GLY A 15 50.33 37.99 26.10
N PRO A 16 49.50 39.02 25.75
CA PRO A 16 48.59 39.17 24.62
C PRO A 16 48.62 40.60 23.94
N HIS A 17 47.78 40.83 22.91
CA HIS A 17 47.26 42.16 22.47
C HIS A 17 48.26 43.22 21.89
N PRO A 18 47.80 44.40 21.34
CA PRO A 18 46.51 44.74 20.69
C PRO A 18 46.61 45.56 19.35
N SER A 19 45.45 45.77 18.70
CA SER A 19 45.04 46.97 17.91
C SER A 19 45.87 47.52 16.72
N GLN A 20 45.23 47.66 15.54
CA GLN A 20 44.81 48.97 14.98
C GLN A 20 43.87 48.85 13.75
N LEU A 21 43.16 49.95 13.45
CA LEU A 21 42.29 50.17 12.26
C LEU A 21 43.07 50.90 11.14
N PRO A 22 42.59 50.86 9.88
CA PRO A 22 41.86 52.02 9.35
C PRO A 22 40.52 51.63 8.69
N ALA A 23 39.81 52.61 8.11
CA ALA A 23 38.39 52.50 7.74
C ALA A 23 38.05 53.13 6.37
N LEU A 24 36.88 52.74 5.81
CA LEU A 24 36.03 53.51 4.87
C LEU A 24 36.63 53.90 3.47
N GLN A 25 35.93 53.88 2.33
CA GLN A 25 34.52 53.57 2.00
C GLN A 25 34.38 53.01 0.54
N PRO A 26 33.28 53.14 -0.25
CA PRO A 26 32.61 51.96 -0.81
C PRO A 26 32.75 51.75 -2.34
N SER A 27 32.42 50.54 -2.79
CA SER A 27 32.02 50.25 -4.17
C SER A 27 30.75 49.39 -4.21
N SER A 28 29.78 49.75 -5.03
CA SER A 28 28.43 49.18 -5.03
C SER A 28 28.28 47.95 -5.93
N SER A 29 27.76 46.84 -5.39
CA SER A 29 27.15 45.76 -6.18
C SER A 29 26.14 44.97 -5.33
N SER A 30 24.84 45.19 -5.57
CA SER A 30 23.76 44.46 -4.90
C SER A 30 23.33 43.24 -5.73
N SER A 31 23.48 42.04 -5.17
CA SER A 31 22.91 40.80 -5.72
C SER A 31 22.30 39.95 -4.61
N ALA A 32 21.01 40.14 -4.34
CA ALA A 32 20.26 39.37 -3.36
C ALA A 32 19.81 38.01 -3.93
N SER A 33 19.56 37.04 -3.05
CA SER A 33 19.20 35.66 -3.39
C SER A 33 17.90 35.55 -4.20
N PRO A 34 17.83 34.68 -5.23
CA PRO A 34 16.59 34.43 -5.96
C PRO A 34 15.65 33.53 -5.15
N VAL A 35 14.55 34.10 -4.64
CA VAL A 35 13.41 33.34 -4.12
C VAL A 35 12.52 32.91 -5.30
N PRO A 36 12.19 31.62 -5.49
CA PRO A 36 11.31 31.16 -6.56
C PRO A 36 9.83 31.54 -6.35
N GLN A 37 9.48 32.82 -6.52
CA GLN A 37 8.08 33.23 -6.63
C GLN A 37 7.52 32.83 -8.00
N PHE A 38 6.76 31.74 -8.05
CA PHE A 38 6.03 31.33 -9.26
C PHE A 38 4.93 32.33 -9.61
N LEU A 39 5.27 33.29 -10.46
CA LEU A 39 4.30 34.20 -11.07
C LEU A 39 3.35 33.42 -11.98
N THR A 40 2.05 33.51 -11.69
CA THR A 40 0.97 32.89 -12.47
C THR A 40 0.72 33.63 -13.78
N ALA A 41 1.68 33.49 -14.71
CA ALA A 41 1.65 34.04 -16.07
C ALA A 41 0.60 33.33 -16.96
N THR A 42 -0.66 33.37 -16.56
CA THR A 42 -1.79 32.98 -17.41
C THR A 42 -1.83 33.92 -18.61
N SER A 43 -1.40 33.41 -19.77
CA SER A 43 -1.42 34.14 -21.03
C SER A 43 -2.83 34.64 -21.31
N ARG A 44 -3.04 35.95 -21.06
CA ARG A 44 -4.28 36.64 -21.41
C ARG A 44 -4.31 36.84 -22.92
N ASN A 45 -4.61 35.75 -23.64
CA ASN A 45 -5.18 35.79 -24.96
C ASN A 45 -6.51 36.56 -24.89
N ARG A 46 -6.41 37.90 -24.96
CA ARG A 46 -7.50 38.82 -25.20
C ARG A 46 -7.97 38.58 -26.64
N ALA A 47 -8.66 37.46 -26.85
CA ALA A 47 -9.60 37.33 -27.95
C ALA A 47 -10.53 38.53 -27.88
N LEU A 48 -10.33 39.48 -28.79
CA LEU A 48 -11.07 40.74 -28.84
C LEU A 48 -12.53 40.39 -29.07
N LYS A 49 -13.31 40.35 -27.97
CA LYS A 49 -14.77 40.23 -28.00
C LYS A 49 -15.31 41.48 -28.70
N ARG A 50 -15.34 41.45 -30.03
CA ARG A 50 -16.10 42.38 -30.88
C ARG A 50 -17.50 42.45 -30.26
N LYS A 51 -17.82 43.58 -29.61
CA LYS A 51 -19.17 43.84 -29.11
C LYS A 51 -20.09 43.77 -30.32
N ARG A 52 -20.84 42.66 -30.47
CA ARG A 52 -21.89 42.57 -31.48
C ARG A 52 -22.92 43.65 -31.12
N PRO A 53 -23.16 44.67 -31.96
CA PRO A 53 -24.27 45.58 -31.71
C PRO A 53 -25.55 44.75 -31.70
N HIS A 54 -26.43 45.02 -30.73
CA HIS A 54 -27.62 44.23 -30.42
C HIS A 54 -27.35 42.75 -30.06
N THR A 55 -26.84 42.51 -28.85
CA THR A 55 -27.34 41.36 -28.07
C THR A 55 -28.84 41.55 -27.83
N ARG A 56 -29.69 41.05 -28.74
CA ARG A 56 -31.14 40.99 -28.54
C ARG A 56 -31.41 40.27 -27.21
N VAL A 57 -32.37 40.78 -26.43
CA VAL A 57 -32.91 40.05 -25.28
C VAL A 57 -33.37 38.68 -25.78
N ALA A 58 -32.96 37.60 -25.11
CA ALA A 58 -33.31 36.25 -25.52
C ALA A 58 -34.84 36.12 -25.58
N CYS A 59 -35.38 35.75 -26.75
CA CYS A 59 -36.83 35.64 -26.94
C CYS A 59 -37.43 34.60 -25.99
N ASN A 60 -38.73 34.67 -25.73
CA ASN A 60 -39.38 33.80 -24.75
C ASN A 60 -39.15 32.31 -25.05
N HIS A 61 -39.14 31.89 -26.33
CA HIS A 61 -38.77 30.52 -26.70
C HIS A 61 -37.33 30.14 -26.28
N CYS A 62 -36.35 31.01 -26.48
CA CYS A 62 -34.98 30.78 -26.02
C CYS A 62 -34.84 30.80 -24.48
N ARG A 63 -35.64 31.61 -23.77
CA ARG A 63 -35.68 31.61 -22.29
C ARG A 63 -36.30 30.31 -21.76
N VAL A 64 -37.44 29.89 -22.30
CA VAL A 64 -38.08 28.61 -21.97
C VAL A 64 -37.16 27.42 -22.30
N LYS A 65 -36.51 27.40 -23.47
CA LYS A 65 -35.53 26.36 -23.83
C LYS A 65 -34.20 26.47 -23.06
N LYS A 66 -33.97 27.55 -22.31
CA LYS A 66 -32.88 27.61 -21.31
C LYS A 66 -33.37 27.02 -19.99
N TRP A 67 -34.47 27.53 -19.44
CA TRP A 67 -35.08 27.06 -18.19
C TRP A 67 -35.42 25.58 -18.20
N ALA A 68 -35.93 25.03 -19.31
CA ALA A 68 -36.18 23.59 -19.44
C ALA A 68 -34.90 22.75 -19.26
N ARG A 69 -33.76 23.20 -19.81
CA ARG A 69 -32.47 22.52 -19.63
C ARG A 69 -31.86 22.75 -18.25
N GLU A 70 -32.07 23.93 -17.66
CA GLU A 70 -31.64 24.22 -16.28
C GLU A 70 -32.45 23.39 -15.27
N ASN A 71 -33.76 23.21 -15.49
CA ASN A 71 -34.63 22.37 -14.67
C ASN A 71 -34.31 20.88 -14.84
N GLU A 72 -34.04 20.42 -16.07
CA GLU A 72 -33.65 19.03 -16.31
C GLU A 72 -32.28 18.70 -15.68
N ALA A 73 -31.30 19.60 -15.81
CA ALA A 73 -30.02 19.49 -15.11
C ALA A 73 -30.14 19.61 -13.58
N LEU A 74 -31.23 20.22 -13.07
CA LEU A 74 -31.54 20.22 -11.64
C LEU A 74 -32.10 18.86 -11.20
N LYS A 75 -33.06 18.28 -11.94
CA LYS A 75 -33.59 16.93 -11.69
C LYS A 75 -32.48 15.88 -11.66
N GLN A 76 -31.62 15.88 -12.68
CA GLN A 76 -30.48 14.95 -12.80
C GLN A 76 -29.47 15.05 -11.63
N ARG A 77 -29.50 16.16 -10.87
CA ARG A 77 -28.72 16.32 -9.62
C ARG A 77 -29.52 15.97 -8.37
N MET A 78 -30.84 16.18 -8.39
CA MET A 78 -31.73 15.88 -7.27
C MET A 78 -32.09 14.40 -7.16
N GLU A 79 -32.16 13.67 -8.28
CA GLU A 79 -32.49 12.24 -8.33
C GLU A 79 -31.47 11.39 -7.54
N PRO A 80 -30.14 11.52 -7.73
CA PRO A 80 -29.16 10.88 -6.85
C PRO A 80 -29.30 11.26 -5.37
N LEU A 81 -29.58 12.54 -5.07
CA LEU A 81 -29.73 13.00 -3.69
C LEU A 81 -31.00 12.44 -3.02
N ALA A 82 -32.10 12.30 -3.76
CA ALA A 82 -33.34 11.73 -3.26
C ALA A 82 -33.15 10.24 -2.93
N GLU A 83 -32.48 9.47 -3.78
CA GLU A 83 -32.23 8.06 -3.53
C GLU A 83 -31.21 7.84 -2.39
N VAL A 84 -30.19 8.68 -2.27
CA VAL A 84 -29.29 8.69 -1.11
C VAL A 84 -30.07 8.93 0.20
N LEU A 85 -31.07 9.82 0.19
CA LEU A 85 -31.93 10.03 1.36
C LEU A 85 -32.81 8.81 1.67
N THR A 86 -33.34 8.11 0.66
CA THR A 86 -34.07 6.84 0.86
C THR A 86 -33.18 5.73 1.42
N LEU A 87 -31.92 5.63 0.97
CA LEU A 87 -30.94 4.71 1.56
C LEU A 87 -30.62 5.10 3.01
N LEU A 88 -30.40 6.38 3.32
CA LEU A 88 -30.16 6.84 4.69
C LEU A 88 -31.36 6.60 5.64
N GLN A 89 -32.58 6.56 5.12
CA GLN A 89 -33.80 6.22 5.87
C GLN A 89 -33.95 4.71 6.16
N THR A 90 -33.21 3.85 5.46
CA THR A 90 -33.37 2.38 5.53
C THR A 90 -32.09 1.61 5.88
N ALA A 91 -30.94 2.29 5.88
CA ALA A 91 -29.64 1.75 6.27
C ALA A 91 -29.52 1.50 7.78
N SER A 92 -28.65 0.56 8.15
CA SER A 92 -28.15 0.45 9.53
C SER A 92 -27.34 1.70 9.92
N ALA A 93 -27.23 1.98 11.22
CA ALA A 93 -26.49 3.14 11.73
C ALA A 93 -25.01 3.15 11.29
N ASP A 94 -24.41 1.98 11.10
CA ASP A 94 -23.04 1.83 10.60
C ASP A 94 -22.93 2.11 9.10
N LEU A 95 -23.87 1.59 8.30
CA LEU A 95 -23.91 1.88 6.85
C LEU A 95 -24.22 3.35 6.57
N ALA A 96 -25.08 3.98 7.39
CA ALA A 96 -25.34 5.41 7.32
C ALA A 96 -24.09 6.26 7.56
N GLN A 97 -23.20 5.87 8.48
CA GLN A 97 -21.92 6.54 8.70
C GLN A 97 -20.98 6.42 7.49
N VAL A 98 -20.92 5.25 6.84
CA VAL A 98 -20.16 5.06 5.60
C VAL A 98 -20.71 5.95 4.47
N ILE A 99 -22.05 6.04 4.34
CA ILE A 99 -22.71 6.94 3.39
C ILE A 99 -22.34 8.41 3.68
N PHE A 100 -22.47 8.88 4.91
CA PHE A 100 -22.13 10.26 5.28
C PHE A 100 -20.65 10.58 5.07
N LEU A 101 -19.73 9.65 5.36
CA LEU A 101 -18.30 9.84 5.12
C LEU A 101 -18.00 9.98 3.62
N LYS A 102 -18.55 9.12 2.74
CA LYS A 102 -18.33 9.29 1.30
C LYS A 102 -19.02 10.54 0.75
N LEU A 103 -20.21 10.93 1.25
CA LEU A 103 -20.87 12.20 0.88
C LEU A 103 -20.09 13.46 1.32
N ARG A 104 -19.28 13.37 2.37
CA ARG A 104 -18.38 14.46 2.80
C ARG A 104 -17.25 14.73 1.79
N HIS A 105 -16.90 13.73 0.99
CA HIS A 105 -15.71 13.75 0.12
C HIS A 105 -15.98 13.53 -1.37
N GLY A 106 -17.20 13.14 -1.75
CA GLY A 106 -17.65 12.91 -3.13
C GLY A 106 -19.09 13.37 -3.37
N ASP A 107 -19.63 13.07 -4.56
CA ASP A 107 -21.00 13.39 -4.92
C ASP A 107 -21.97 12.21 -4.73
N ALA A 108 -23.27 12.51 -4.71
CA ALA A 108 -24.32 11.52 -4.45
C ALA A 108 -24.39 10.37 -5.48
N ALA A 109 -24.04 10.60 -6.75
CA ALA A 109 -24.09 9.54 -7.76
C ALA A 109 -22.93 8.57 -7.59
N THR A 110 -21.74 9.08 -7.26
CA THR A 110 -20.58 8.27 -6.86
C THR A 110 -20.92 7.40 -5.63
N VAL A 111 -21.54 8.00 -4.59
CA VAL A 111 -21.97 7.26 -3.39
C VAL A 111 -23.01 6.19 -3.69
N LEU A 112 -23.99 6.45 -4.57
CA LEU A 112 -24.97 5.42 -4.97
C LEU A 112 -24.31 4.24 -5.67
N ASN A 113 -23.39 4.49 -6.61
CA ASN A 113 -22.70 3.44 -7.34
C ASN A 113 -21.91 2.53 -6.38
N PHE A 114 -21.23 3.13 -5.40
CA PHE A 114 -20.54 2.40 -4.34
C PHE A 114 -21.51 1.57 -3.48
N ILE A 115 -22.55 2.19 -2.90
CA ILE A 115 -23.43 1.56 -1.90
C ILE A 115 -24.34 0.48 -2.50
N LYS A 116 -24.84 0.68 -3.73
CA LYS A 116 -25.55 -0.35 -4.50
C LYS A 116 -24.62 -1.49 -4.97
N GLY A 117 -23.30 -1.36 -4.76
CA GLY A 117 -22.28 -2.25 -5.32
C GLY A 117 -22.29 -2.29 -6.84
N ALA A 118 -22.85 -1.25 -7.50
CA ALA A 118 -23.44 -1.31 -8.83
C ALA A 118 -22.52 -2.01 -9.83
N VAL A 119 -22.98 -3.15 -10.37
CA VAL A 119 -22.47 -3.63 -11.66
C VAL A 119 -22.81 -2.52 -12.66
N PRO A 120 -21.84 -1.95 -13.38
CA PRO A 120 -22.15 -0.93 -14.38
C PRO A 120 -23.18 -1.46 -15.38
N ASP A 121 -24.17 -0.64 -15.79
CA ASP A 121 -25.16 -1.06 -16.80
C ASP A 121 -24.53 -1.37 -18.16
N SER A 122 -23.28 -0.92 -18.38
CA SER A 122 -22.39 -1.65 -19.26
C SER A 122 -22.08 -3.02 -18.65
N ARG A 123 -22.80 -4.06 -19.11
CA ARG A 123 -22.20 -5.39 -19.31
C ARG A 123 -20.86 -5.17 -20.03
N LEU A 124 -19.78 -5.06 -19.27
CA LEU A 124 -18.45 -5.38 -19.75
C LEU A 124 -18.61 -6.77 -20.35
N SER A 125 -18.39 -6.91 -21.66
CA SER A 125 -18.55 -8.23 -22.29
C SER A 125 -17.67 -9.23 -21.55
N GLU A 126 -18.00 -10.52 -21.57
CA GLU A 126 -17.16 -11.53 -20.91
C GLU A 126 -15.69 -11.41 -21.37
N GLN A 127 -15.46 -11.04 -22.64
CA GLN A 127 -14.13 -10.68 -23.15
C GLN A 127 -13.55 -9.34 -22.65
N THR A 128 -14.35 -8.34 -22.30
CA THR A 128 -13.88 -7.05 -21.74
C THR A 128 -13.60 -7.18 -20.25
N ALA A 129 -14.45 -7.89 -19.51
CA ALA A 129 -14.23 -8.20 -18.10
C ALA A 129 -13.01 -9.10 -17.93
N ALA A 130 -12.90 -10.14 -18.78
CA ALA A 130 -11.66 -10.92 -18.90
C ALA A 130 -10.49 -10.00 -19.25
N ARG A 131 -10.46 -9.29 -20.38
CA ARG A 131 -9.31 -8.46 -20.79
C ARG A 131 -8.92 -7.35 -19.81
N ALA A 132 -9.83 -6.87 -18.96
CA ALA A 132 -9.51 -5.91 -17.90
C ALA A 132 -8.73 -6.57 -16.75
N ALA A 133 -9.06 -7.83 -16.40
CA ALA A 133 -8.29 -8.64 -15.46
C ALA A 133 -7.10 -9.38 -16.11
N LEU A 134 -7.12 -9.57 -17.43
CA LEU A 134 -6.29 -10.49 -18.21
C LEU A 134 -5.87 -9.87 -19.57
N PRO A 135 -5.00 -8.85 -19.62
CA PRO A 135 -4.76 -8.11 -20.87
C PRO A 135 -4.25 -8.97 -22.05
N HIS A 136 -3.36 -9.94 -21.80
CA HIS A 136 -2.70 -10.74 -22.85
C HIS A 136 -2.36 -12.19 -22.42
N VAL A 137 -3.37 -13.05 -22.26
CA VAL A 137 -3.16 -14.43 -21.78
C VAL A 137 -2.64 -15.41 -22.84
N GLN A 138 -1.58 -16.14 -22.48
CA GLN A 138 -1.12 -17.36 -23.15
C GLN A 138 -0.58 -18.46 -22.20
N SER A 139 -0.59 -18.27 -20.88
CA SER A 139 0.08 -19.16 -19.92
C SER A 139 -0.81 -19.61 -18.75
N ASN A 140 -0.60 -20.86 -18.27
CA ASN A 140 -1.15 -21.36 -17.00
C ASN A 140 -0.64 -20.57 -15.77
N LEU A 141 0.37 -19.71 -15.95
CA LEU A 141 0.84 -18.78 -14.93
C LEU A 141 -0.20 -17.67 -14.62
N GLU A 142 -1.13 -17.42 -15.53
CA GLU A 142 -2.12 -16.32 -15.45
C GLU A 142 -3.44 -16.78 -14.80
N LEU A 143 -3.38 -17.94 -14.15
CA LEU A 143 -4.49 -18.67 -13.53
C LEU A 143 -4.84 -18.13 -12.14
N GLU A 144 -3.91 -17.42 -11.47
CA GLU A 144 -4.17 -16.62 -10.25
C GLU A 144 -5.40 -15.71 -10.40
N LEU A 145 -5.54 -15.15 -11.60
CA LEU A 145 -6.53 -14.13 -11.93
C LEU A 145 -7.94 -14.75 -12.08
N LEU A 146 -8.09 -16.08 -12.01
CA LEU A 146 -9.40 -16.73 -11.83
C LEU A 146 -10.05 -16.37 -10.50
N GLN A 147 -9.26 -16.12 -9.45
CA GLN A 147 -9.83 -15.72 -8.16
C GLN A 147 -10.43 -14.31 -8.24
N ALA A 148 -9.73 -13.37 -8.88
CA ALA A 148 -10.28 -12.05 -9.20
C ALA A 148 -11.51 -12.16 -10.14
N TYR A 149 -11.47 -13.09 -11.10
CA TYR A 149 -12.58 -13.38 -12.02
C TYR A 149 -13.83 -13.96 -11.32
N SER A 150 -13.74 -14.45 -10.08
CA SER A 150 -14.93 -14.87 -9.32
C SER A 150 -15.83 -13.70 -8.89
N SER A 151 -15.40 -12.46 -9.10
CA SER A 151 -16.25 -11.27 -9.09
C SER A 151 -17.22 -11.19 -10.27
N VAL A 152 -17.00 -11.99 -11.34
CA VAL A 152 -17.73 -12.00 -12.61
C VAL A 152 -18.40 -13.36 -12.86
N ASP A 153 -17.63 -14.45 -12.87
CA ASP A 153 -18.14 -15.83 -12.88
C ASP A 153 -17.85 -16.49 -11.54
N PRO A 154 -18.85 -16.62 -10.65
CA PRO A 154 -18.63 -17.19 -9.34
C PRO A 154 -18.14 -18.66 -9.34
N GLY A 155 -18.37 -19.40 -10.44
CA GLY A 155 -17.86 -20.76 -10.60
C GLY A 155 -16.33 -20.84 -10.76
N ALA A 156 -15.65 -19.72 -11.00
CA ALA A 156 -14.20 -19.66 -11.11
C ALA A 156 -13.48 -19.89 -9.76
N LEU A 157 -14.12 -19.56 -8.63
CA LEU A 157 -13.49 -19.70 -7.31
C LEU A 157 -13.17 -21.17 -6.98
N ALA A 158 -14.11 -22.09 -7.22
CA ALA A 158 -13.90 -23.52 -6.99
C ALA A 158 -12.71 -24.06 -7.80
N LYS A 159 -12.60 -23.67 -9.08
CA LYS A 159 -11.46 -24.03 -9.94
C LYS A 159 -10.13 -23.48 -9.44
N SER A 160 -10.12 -22.28 -8.84
CA SER A 160 -8.87 -21.75 -8.28
C SER A 160 -8.31 -22.63 -7.16
N PHE A 161 -9.15 -23.28 -6.35
CA PHE A 161 -8.71 -24.29 -5.36
C PHE A 161 -8.22 -25.59 -6.03
N GLU A 162 -8.90 -26.06 -7.08
CA GLU A 162 -8.44 -27.22 -7.86
C GLU A 162 -7.02 -26.99 -8.44
N PHE A 163 -6.75 -25.78 -8.91
CA PHE A 163 -5.44 -25.39 -9.45
C PHE A 163 -4.39 -25.08 -8.37
N GLU A 164 -4.76 -24.56 -7.19
CA GLU A 164 -3.85 -24.47 -6.03
C GLU A 164 -3.31 -25.86 -5.66
N LEU A 165 -4.19 -26.87 -5.60
CA LEU A 165 -3.81 -28.25 -5.26
C LEU A 165 -2.90 -28.91 -6.31
N GLU A 166 -3.14 -28.67 -7.61
CA GLU A 166 -2.25 -29.15 -8.67
C GLU A 166 -0.87 -28.45 -8.62
N ALA A 167 -0.86 -27.13 -8.44
CA ALA A 167 0.37 -26.35 -8.32
C ALA A 167 1.17 -26.68 -7.04
N GLU A 168 0.51 -27.00 -5.93
CA GLU A 168 1.14 -27.46 -4.69
C GLU A 168 1.82 -28.83 -4.88
N ALA A 169 1.15 -29.79 -5.54
CA ALA A 169 1.72 -31.10 -5.83
C ALA A 169 2.95 -31.01 -6.76
N LEU A 170 2.93 -30.10 -7.74
CA LEU A 170 4.09 -29.80 -8.60
C LEU A 170 5.22 -29.10 -7.82
N CYS A 171 4.87 -28.17 -6.94
CA CYS A 171 5.81 -27.48 -6.05
C CYS A 171 6.57 -28.45 -5.15
N ASP A 172 5.87 -29.39 -4.50
CA ASP A 172 6.51 -30.36 -3.62
C ASP A 172 7.45 -31.31 -4.38
N ALA A 173 7.06 -31.78 -5.57
CA ALA A 173 7.91 -32.61 -6.43
C ALA A 173 9.20 -31.87 -6.88
N GLU A 174 9.12 -30.56 -7.14
CA GLU A 174 10.28 -29.73 -7.49
C GLU A 174 11.11 -29.30 -6.27
N ILE A 175 10.53 -29.26 -5.07
CA ILE A 175 11.27 -29.11 -3.80
C ILE A 175 12.10 -30.38 -3.52
N GLU A 176 11.55 -31.57 -3.77
CA GLU A 176 12.29 -32.83 -3.65
C GLU A 176 13.41 -32.96 -4.71
N ASN A 177 13.18 -32.46 -5.93
CA ASN A 177 14.12 -32.58 -7.06
C ASN A 177 14.39 -31.22 -7.73
N PRO A 178 15.21 -30.32 -7.13
CA PRO A 178 15.30 -28.92 -7.56
C PRO A 178 15.93 -28.71 -8.93
N ILE A 179 15.10 -28.35 -9.92
CA ILE A 179 15.53 -27.89 -11.24
C ILE A 179 15.47 -26.35 -11.27
N ASN A 180 16.61 -25.69 -11.46
CA ASN A 180 16.65 -24.23 -11.51
C ASN A 180 16.03 -23.70 -12.81
N SER A 181 14.81 -23.15 -12.77
CA SER A 181 14.14 -22.54 -13.92
C SER A 181 13.44 -21.22 -13.57
N LEU A 182 13.34 -20.31 -14.56
CA LEU A 182 12.65 -19.03 -14.40
C LEU A 182 11.14 -19.20 -14.21
N CYS A 183 10.55 -20.22 -14.85
CA CYS A 183 9.13 -20.55 -14.70
C CYS A 183 8.85 -21.05 -13.28
N SER A 184 9.67 -21.98 -12.78
CA SER A 184 9.57 -22.53 -11.42
C SER A 184 9.64 -21.44 -10.36
N LEU A 185 10.62 -20.52 -10.48
CA LEU A 185 10.77 -19.37 -9.58
C LEU A 185 9.55 -18.43 -9.59
N ALA A 186 8.96 -18.21 -10.77
CA ALA A 186 7.70 -17.47 -10.87
C ALA A 186 6.56 -18.26 -10.20
N SER A 187 6.35 -19.54 -10.56
CA SER A 187 5.31 -20.40 -10.01
C SER A 187 5.33 -20.49 -8.47
N PHE A 188 6.50 -20.60 -7.84
CA PHE A 188 6.61 -20.56 -6.37
C PHE A 188 6.15 -19.22 -5.77
N THR A 189 6.40 -18.12 -6.48
CA THR A 189 5.93 -16.78 -6.07
C THR A 189 4.41 -16.70 -6.15
N LEU A 190 3.81 -17.25 -7.21
CA LEU A 190 2.38 -17.16 -7.51
C LEU A 190 1.55 -18.14 -6.67
N LEU A 191 2.04 -19.36 -6.44
CA LEU A 191 1.42 -20.32 -5.52
C LEU A 191 1.24 -19.73 -4.10
N TRP A 192 2.22 -18.94 -3.63
CA TRP A 192 2.06 -18.21 -2.37
C TRP A 192 0.97 -17.12 -2.42
N ILE A 193 0.77 -16.46 -3.56
CA ILE A 193 -0.31 -15.46 -3.74
C ILE A 193 -1.67 -16.16 -3.68
N CYS A 194 -1.83 -17.31 -4.35
CA CYS A 194 -3.02 -18.17 -4.23
C CYS A 194 -3.30 -18.52 -2.76
N HIS A 195 -2.33 -19.11 -2.07
CA HIS A 195 -2.51 -19.54 -0.67
C HIS A 195 -2.88 -18.36 0.25
N ILE A 196 -2.20 -17.21 0.12
CA ILE A 196 -2.56 -15.99 0.86
C ILE A 196 -3.99 -15.56 0.54
N CYS A 197 -4.40 -15.55 -0.72
CA CYS A 197 -5.71 -15.08 -1.14
C CYS A 197 -6.85 -16.06 -0.77
N HIS A 198 -6.59 -17.37 -0.75
CA HIS A 198 -7.47 -18.41 -0.21
C HIS A 198 -7.52 -18.43 1.32
N GLY A 199 -6.52 -17.87 2.00
CA GLY A 199 -6.42 -17.83 3.47
C GLY A 199 -5.68 -19.02 4.09
N SER A 200 -5.03 -19.83 3.25
CA SER A 200 -4.07 -20.91 3.53
C SER A 200 -2.61 -20.40 3.55
N GLY A 201 -2.39 -19.09 3.75
CA GLY A 201 -1.10 -18.42 3.56
C GLY A 201 0.09 -18.95 4.38
N LYS A 202 -0.16 -19.71 5.47
CA LYS A 202 0.86 -20.47 6.20
C LYS A 202 1.41 -21.68 5.42
N ASP A 203 0.60 -22.30 4.59
CA ASP A 203 0.99 -23.49 3.82
C ASP A 203 1.91 -23.12 2.65
N GLY A 204 1.63 -21.99 1.99
CA GLY A 204 2.46 -21.40 0.93
C GLY A 204 3.87 -20.94 1.34
N VAL A 205 4.21 -20.99 2.63
CA VAL A 205 5.55 -20.63 3.16
C VAL A 205 6.65 -21.52 2.59
N LYS A 206 6.34 -22.80 2.28
CA LYS A 206 7.30 -23.71 1.63
C LYS A 206 7.71 -23.21 0.23
N ALA A 207 6.76 -22.72 -0.56
CA ALA A 207 7.00 -22.18 -1.89
C ALA A 207 7.85 -20.90 -1.83
N VAL A 208 7.53 -19.96 -0.91
CA VAL A 208 8.35 -18.75 -0.68
C VAL A 208 9.81 -19.10 -0.39
N SER A 209 10.04 -20.08 0.49
CA SER A 209 11.37 -20.53 0.89
C SER A 209 12.12 -21.19 -0.27
N ALA A 210 11.45 -22.07 -1.02
CA ALA A 210 12.01 -22.74 -2.19
C ALA A 210 12.37 -21.75 -3.32
N GLY A 211 11.50 -20.76 -3.58
CA GLY A 211 11.72 -19.69 -4.55
C GLY A 211 12.91 -18.80 -4.16
N PHE A 212 13.02 -18.38 -2.90
CA PHE A 212 14.14 -17.55 -2.46
C PHE A 212 15.49 -18.29 -2.58
N GLU A 213 15.56 -19.58 -2.22
CA GLU A 213 16.77 -20.39 -2.44
C GLU A 213 17.03 -20.65 -3.93
N MET A 214 16.00 -20.80 -4.77
CA MET A 214 16.18 -20.91 -6.22
C MET A 214 16.75 -19.62 -6.82
N ALA A 215 16.25 -18.45 -6.40
CA ALA A 215 16.79 -17.16 -6.83
C ALA A 215 18.28 -16.99 -6.48
N LYS A 216 18.70 -17.48 -5.29
CA LYS A 216 20.12 -17.53 -4.89
C LYS A 216 20.92 -18.49 -5.77
N ARG A 217 20.45 -19.73 -5.98
CA ARG A 217 21.13 -20.73 -6.85
C ARG A 217 21.28 -20.25 -8.29
N MET A 218 20.30 -19.49 -8.79
CA MET A 218 20.30 -18.86 -10.11
C MET A 218 21.06 -17.50 -10.16
N LYS A 219 21.65 -17.07 -9.04
CA LYS A 219 22.37 -15.80 -8.89
C LYS A 219 21.55 -14.54 -9.22
N LEU A 220 20.22 -14.56 -9.06
CA LEU A 220 19.35 -13.45 -9.46
C LEU A 220 19.29 -12.35 -8.39
N TYR A 221 19.17 -12.76 -7.13
CA TYR A 221 19.27 -11.92 -5.93
C TYR A 221 19.55 -12.80 -4.70
N GLY A 222 19.74 -12.20 -3.52
CA GLY A 222 19.91 -12.95 -2.26
C GLY A 222 21.36 -13.32 -1.89
N ILE A 223 22.32 -13.17 -2.81
CA ILE A 223 23.75 -13.43 -2.59
C ILE A 223 24.63 -12.28 -3.13
N ALA A 224 25.89 -12.20 -2.69
CA ALA A 224 26.83 -11.16 -3.15
C ALA A 224 27.22 -11.31 -4.63
N ASP A 225 27.35 -12.56 -5.10
CA ASP A 225 27.76 -12.94 -6.45
C ASP A 225 26.51 -13.11 -7.34
N THR A 226 25.89 -11.98 -7.71
CA THR A 226 24.69 -11.92 -8.56
C THR A 226 25.05 -11.74 -10.04
N LEU A 227 24.19 -12.23 -10.94
CA LEU A 227 24.29 -11.94 -12.37
C LEU A 227 24.28 -10.44 -12.61
N THR A 228 25.24 -9.96 -13.39
CA THR A 228 25.35 -8.56 -13.79
C THR A 228 24.82 -8.36 -15.21
N SER A 229 24.69 -7.10 -15.59
CA SER A 229 24.50 -6.69 -16.99
C SER A 229 25.51 -7.34 -17.96
N ALA A 230 26.77 -7.54 -17.54
CA ALA A 230 27.81 -8.08 -18.41
C ALA A 230 27.61 -9.58 -18.70
N ASP A 231 27.14 -10.34 -17.70
CA ASP A 231 26.84 -11.78 -17.85
C ASP A 231 25.63 -12.01 -18.78
N LEU A 232 24.70 -11.06 -18.81
CA LEU A 232 23.54 -11.10 -19.71
C LEU A 232 23.87 -10.75 -21.17
N LEU A 233 24.87 -9.90 -21.45
CA LEU A 233 25.14 -9.40 -22.81
C LEU A 233 25.30 -10.51 -23.88
N PRO A 234 25.98 -11.66 -23.63
CA PRO A 234 26.13 -12.74 -24.61
C PRO A 234 24.86 -13.55 -24.90
N MET A 235 23.81 -13.44 -24.07
CA MET A 235 22.58 -14.21 -24.21
C MET A 235 21.66 -13.66 -25.32
N ARG A 236 20.56 -14.34 -25.66
CA ARG A 236 19.58 -13.80 -26.61
C ARG A 236 18.79 -12.65 -25.97
N ARG A 237 18.10 -11.82 -26.78
CA ARG A 237 17.34 -10.68 -26.24
C ARG A 237 16.18 -11.16 -25.37
N GLU A 238 15.59 -12.26 -25.80
CA GLU A 238 14.47 -12.98 -25.19
C GLU A 238 14.90 -13.52 -23.82
N ASP A 239 16.02 -14.25 -23.77
CA ASP A 239 16.61 -14.78 -22.53
C ASP A 239 16.90 -13.64 -21.52
N ARG A 240 17.58 -12.57 -21.95
CA ARG A 240 17.86 -11.39 -21.11
C ARG A 240 16.59 -10.76 -20.55
N SER A 241 15.55 -10.68 -21.38
CA SER A 241 14.27 -10.10 -21.00
C SER A 241 13.57 -10.96 -19.95
N ALA A 242 13.48 -12.28 -20.19
CA ALA A 242 12.87 -13.23 -19.26
C ALA A 242 13.59 -13.22 -17.90
N ILE A 243 14.93 -13.35 -17.89
CA ILE A 243 15.72 -13.30 -16.65
C ILE A 243 15.44 -12.02 -15.88
N SER A 244 15.44 -10.87 -16.55
CA SER A 244 15.28 -9.57 -15.88
C SER A 244 13.85 -9.35 -15.36
N HIS A 245 12.82 -9.74 -16.11
CA HIS A 245 11.42 -9.66 -15.67
C HIS A 245 11.15 -10.59 -14.48
N THR A 246 11.54 -11.87 -14.55
CA THR A 246 11.39 -12.82 -13.44
C THR A 246 12.17 -12.35 -12.21
N THR A 247 13.42 -11.89 -12.38
CA THR A 247 14.24 -11.40 -11.26
C THR A 247 13.58 -10.25 -10.51
N TRP A 248 13.12 -9.21 -11.24
CA TRP A 248 12.50 -8.05 -10.62
C TRP A 248 11.10 -8.32 -10.09
N GLY A 249 10.29 -9.12 -10.80
CA GLY A 249 8.97 -9.54 -10.33
C GLY A 249 9.04 -10.31 -9.01
N CYS A 250 9.83 -11.39 -8.97
CA CYS A 250 9.99 -12.21 -7.77
C CYS A 250 10.63 -11.43 -6.62
N PHE A 251 11.64 -10.58 -6.86
CA PHE A 251 12.21 -9.73 -5.82
C PHE A 251 11.20 -8.73 -5.23
N ASN A 252 10.38 -8.09 -6.07
CA ASN A 252 9.31 -7.20 -5.61
C ASN A 252 8.34 -7.97 -4.70
N MET A 253 7.95 -9.19 -5.09
CA MET A 253 7.09 -10.05 -4.28
C MET A 253 7.76 -10.54 -2.99
N SER A 254 9.07 -10.81 -2.97
CA SER A 254 9.81 -11.06 -1.71
C SER A 254 9.76 -9.88 -0.75
N MET A 255 9.73 -8.64 -1.25
CA MET A 255 9.61 -7.46 -0.39
C MET A 255 8.18 -7.25 0.10
N VAL A 256 7.16 -7.62 -0.69
CA VAL A 256 5.76 -7.72 -0.26
C VAL A 256 5.61 -8.77 0.86
N GLN A 257 6.11 -9.99 0.65
CA GLN A 257 6.18 -11.08 1.65
C GLN A 257 6.86 -10.64 2.96
N THR A 258 7.97 -9.90 2.84
CA THR A 258 8.76 -9.37 3.98
C THR A 258 8.03 -8.31 4.80
N LEU A 259 7.08 -7.57 4.19
CA LEU A 259 6.38 -6.49 4.88
C LEU A 259 5.35 -7.01 5.89
N TYR A 260 4.67 -8.14 5.63
CA TYR A 260 3.55 -8.61 6.47
C TYR A 260 3.45 -10.12 6.71
N THR A 261 4.22 -10.99 6.04
CA THR A 261 4.13 -12.46 6.20
C THR A 261 5.37 -13.03 6.87
N ILE A 262 6.51 -13.07 6.17
CA ILE A 262 7.76 -13.72 6.61
C ILE A 262 8.96 -12.90 6.14
N PRO A 263 10.03 -12.74 6.95
CA PRO A 263 11.20 -11.95 6.58
C PRO A 263 12.08 -12.62 5.51
N VAL A 264 11.71 -12.48 4.23
CA VAL A 264 12.51 -12.87 3.04
C VAL A 264 13.61 -11.81 2.77
N VAL A 265 14.37 -11.49 3.82
CA VAL A 265 15.26 -10.33 3.86
C VAL A 265 16.57 -10.59 3.13
N THR A 266 16.95 -9.68 2.23
CA THR A 266 18.21 -9.76 1.46
C THR A 266 19.08 -8.51 1.60
N LYS A 267 20.39 -8.73 1.81
CA LYS A 267 21.46 -7.71 1.69
C LYS A 267 21.77 -7.35 0.23
N TYR A 268 21.33 -8.20 -0.70
CA TYR A 268 21.69 -8.18 -2.11
C TYR A 268 20.40 -8.17 -2.95
N PRO A 269 19.81 -6.99 -3.21
CA PRO A 269 18.73 -6.84 -4.17
C PRO A 269 19.28 -6.99 -5.60
N PRO A 270 18.42 -7.14 -6.63
CA PRO A 270 18.84 -7.21 -8.02
C PRO A 270 19.77 -6.07 -8.46
N VAL A 271 20.81 -6.46 -9.19
CA VAL A 271 21.75 -5.56 -9.90
C VAL A 271 21.52 -5.56 -11.42
N LEU A 272 20.62 -6.42 -11.91
CA LEU A 272 20.19 -6.44 -13.31
C LEU A 272 19.40 -5.16 -13.68
N PRO A 273 19.44 -4.73 -14.96
CA PRO A 273 18.63 -3.59 -15.41
C PRO A 273 17.13 -3.82 -15.15
N VAL A 274 16.42 -2.77 -14.74
CA VAL A 274 14.96 -2.80 -14.59
C VAL A 274 14.34 -2.76 -15.99
N PRO A 275 13.50 -3.73 -16.38
CA PRO A 275 12.75 -3.66 -17.64
C PRO A 275 11.99 -2.34 -17.81
N GLY A 276 12.13 -1.70 -18.97
CA GLY A 276 11.51 -0.41 -19.29
C GLY A 276 12.06 0.83 -18.58
N ASP A 277 13.05 0.72 -17.69
CA ASP A 277 13.63 1.90 -17.04
C ASP A 277 14.55 2.68 -17.99
N THR A 278 14.27 3.97 -18.13
CA THR A 278 14.98 4.90 -19.04
C THR A 278 15.78 5.98 -18.30
N ASP A 279 15.89 5.89 -16.96
CA ASP A 279 16.60 6.86 -16.14
C ASP A 279 18.10 7.00 -16.53
N PRO A 280 18.54 8.19 -17.02
CA PRO A 280 19.93 8.39 -17.44
C PRO A 280 20.98 8.18 -16.35
N LYS A 281 20.60 8.20 -15.07
CA LYS A 281 21.52 7.87 -13.96
C LYS A 281 21.71 6.36 -13.80
N SER A 282 20.64 5.59 -13.99
CA SER A 282 20.68 4.12 -14.07
C SER A 282 21.61 3.66 -15.21
N ALA A 283 21.54 4.36 -16.35
CA ALA A 283 22.44 4.21 -17.50
C ALA A 283 23.88 4.73 -17.28
N PHE A 284 24.20 5.40 -16.17
CA PHE A 284 25.54 5.90 -15.87
C PHE A 284 26.32 4.97 -14.93
N GLU A 285 25.63 4.33 -13.97
CA GLU A 285 26.21 3.23 -13.17
C GLU A 285 26.48 1.99 -14.03
N SER A 286 25.71 1.79 -15.11
CA SER A 286 25.94 0.75 -16.11
C SER A 286 26.80 1.26 -17.28
N HIS A 287 28.14 1.20 -17.13
CA HIS A 287 29.11 1.61 -18.17
C HIS A 287 29.02 0.85 -19.51
N LEU A 288 28.23 -0.23 -19.57
CA LEU A 288 27.86 -0.92 -20.79
C LEU A 288 26.46 -0.46 -21.19
N LYS A 289 26.28 0.03 -22.43
CA LYS A 289 24.96 0.31 -23.00
C LYS A 289 24.18 -1.00 -23.20
N ILE A 290 23.54 -1.51 -22.14
CA ILE A 290 22.61 -2.63 -22.29
C ILE A 290 21.47 -2.13 -23.18
N ALA A 291 21.23 -2.85 -24.28
CA ALA A 291 20.10 -2.55 -25.14
C ALA A 291 18.80 -2.65 -24.32
N GLU A 292 18.05 -1.54 -24.30
CA GLU A 292 16.84 -1.34 -23.51
C GLU A 292 15.99 -2.62 -23.47
N ILE A 293 15.84 -3.17 -22.27
CA ILE A 293 14.99 -4.34 -22.03
C ILE A 293 13.55 -3.83 -22.11
N PRO A 294 12.79 -4.17 -23.16
CA PRO A 294 11.49 -3.57 -23.39
C PRO A 294 10.50 -4.09 -22.35
N PHE A 295 9.67 -3.20 -21.83
CA PHE A 295 8.49 -3.55 -21.04
C PHE A 295 7.26 -3.39 -21.93
N SER A 296 6.35 -4.36 -21.93
CA SER A 296 5.18 -4.41 -22.83
C SER A 296 3.86 -4.00 -22.17
N GLY A 297 3.87 -3.62 -20.89
CA GLY A 297 2.69 -3.15 -20.16
C GLY A 297 2.61 -1.63 -20.07
N ASP A 298 1.43 -1.11 -19.72
CA ASP A 298 1.17 0.32 -19.65
C ASP A 298 1.79 1.00 -18.42
N GLY A 299 2.82 1.82 -18.70
CA GLY A 299 3.32 2.87 -17.81
C GLY A 299 4.38 2.46 -16.79
N ASP A 300 4.95 3.48 -16.16
CA ASP A 300 6.16 3.41 -15.32
C ASP A 300 5.96 2.77 -13.93
N THR A 301 4.81 2.13 -13.69
CA THR A 301 4.40 1.62 -12.38
C THR A 301 5.32 0.49 -11.90
N PHE A 302 5.68 -0.44 -12.80
CA PHE A 302 6.57 -1.56 -12.47
C PHE A 302 7.98 -1.07 -12.11
N GLN A 303 8.48 -0.09 -12.84
CA GLN A 303 9.79 0.54 -12.65
C GLN A 303 9.80 1.32 -11.33
N SER A 304 8.71 2.01 -11.02
CA SER A 304 8.51 2.71 -9.75
C SER A 304 8.48 1.73 -8.56
N PHE A 305 7.78 0.59 -8.69
CA PHE A 305 7.83 -0.48 -7.69
C PHE A 305 9.23 -1.05 -7.50
N CYS A 306 9.98 -1.35 -8.57
CA CYS A 306 11.35 -1.84 -8.47
C CYS A 306 12.26 -0.85 -7.70
N LYS A 307 12.10 0.45 -7.94
CA LYS A 307 12.82 1.52 -7.23
C LYS A 307 12.37 1.64 -5.76
N LEU A 308 11.08 1.51 -5.46
CA LEU A 308 10.52 1.48 -4.09
C LEU A 308 11.04 0.27 -3.30
N TRP A 309 10.92 -0.95 -3.83
CA TRP A 309 11.29 -2.18 -3.14
C TRP A 309 12.82 -2.31 -2.94
N LYS A 310 13.65 -1.69 -3.81
CA LYS A 310 15.09 -1.52 -3.58
C LYS A 310 15.42 -0.55 -2.44
N ILE A 311 14.52 0.38 -2.08
CA ILE A 311 14.61 1.16 -0.82
C ILE A 311 14.07 0.34 0.37
N ALA A 312 12.97 -0.39 0.19
CA ALA A 312 12.33 -1.18 1.25
C ALA A 312 13.21 -2.34 1.79
N SER A 313 13.90 -3.08 0.93
CA SER A 313 14.90 -4.09 1.33
C SER A 313 15.92 -3.53 2.34
N ASN A 314 16.36 -2.30 2.09
CA ASN A 314 17.28 -1.57 2.95
C ASN A 314 16.67 -1.10 4.29
N ILE A 315 15.34 -1.10 4.44
CA ILE A 315 14.61 -0.86 5.69
C ILE A 315 14.45 -2.19 6.44
N PHE A 316 13.88 -3.21 5.78
CA PHE A 316 13.59 -4.52 6.37
C PHE A 316 14.83 -5.24 6.90
N LEU A 317 16.00 -5.02 6.27
CA LEU A 317 17.30 -5.46 6.78
C LEU A 317 17.60 -5.10 8.23
N LEU A 318 17.04 -4.00 8.75
CA LEU A 318 17.21 -3.56 10.13
C LEU A 318 15.92 -3.61 10.96
N SER A 319 14.73 -3.61 10.34
CA SER A 319 13.43 -3.62 11.06
C SER A 319 12.72 -4.98 11.12
N ARG A 320 13.21 -5.99 10.38
CA ARG A 320 12.67 -7.36 10.33
C ARG A 320 13.81 -8.42 10.34
N PRO A 321 14.75 -8.40 11.30
CA PRO A 321 15.82 -9.41 11.37
C PRO A 321 15.22 -10.81 11.58
N ALA A 322 15.69 -11.79 10.81
CA ALA A 322 15.15 -13.16 10.83
C ALA A 322 15.31 -13.89 12.19
N GLU A 323 16.23 -13.43 13.05
CA GLU A 323 16.44 -13.94 14.40
C GLU A 323 16.64 -12.78 15.39
N GLY A 324 15.81 -12.73 16.45
CA GLY A 324 16.12 -12.14 17.77
C GLY A 324 16.57 -10.67 17.89
N GLY A 325 16.69 -9.90 16.81
CA GLY A 325 17.33 -8.58 16.79
C GLY A 325 16.50 -7.45 17.40
N LEU A 326 16.31 -7.48 18.73
CA LEU A 326 15.51 -6.55 19.55
C LEU A 326 16.06 -5.11 19.65
N ARG A 327 16.51 -4.50 18.54
CA ARG A 327 16.79 -3.07 18.50
C ARG A 327 16.11 -2.43 17.29
N PRO A 328 15.06 -1.60 17.46
CA PRO A 328 14.50 -0.83 16.36
C PRO A 328 15.58 0.07 15.76
N PRO A 329 15.53 0.37 14.45
CA PRO A 329 16.50 1.25 13.81
C PRO A 329 16.54 2.62 14.49
N SER A 330 17.70 3.29 14.46
CA SER A 330 17.83 4.65 14.98
C SER A 330 16.90 5.63 14.27
N LEU A 331 16.42 6.65 14.98
CA LEU A 331 15.55 7.68 14.39
C LEU A 331 16.21 8.39 13.19
N ASP A 332 17.52 8.62 13.23
CA ASP A 332 18.29 9.18 12.10
C ASP A 332 18.27 8.27 10.86
N PHE A 333 18.25 6.95 11.06
CA PHE A 333 18.09 5.99 9.96
C PHE A 333 16.67 6.07 9.38
N ALA A 334 15.64 6.19 10.23
CA ALA A 334 14.27 6.33 9.76
C ALA A 334 14.10 7.60 8.91
N PHE A 335 14.62 8.74 9.36
CA PHE A 335 14.63 9.96 8.54
C PHE A 335 15.51 9.85 7.29
N SER A 336 16.66 9.18 7.35
CA SER A 336 17.50 8.92 6.17
C SER A 336 16.78 8.08 5.10
N LYS A 337 16.01 7.06 5.50
CA LYS A 337 15.20 6.26 4.57
C LYS A 337 13.97 7.02 4.09
N TYR A 338 13.32 7.80 4.95
CA TYR A 338 12.21 8.67 4.55
C TYR A 338 12.63 9.73 3.53
N ALA A 339 13.79 10.36 3.69
CA ALA A 339 14.35 11.29 2.71
C ALA A 339 14.57 10.63 1.33
N ARG A 340 14.97 9.35 1.29
CA ARG A 340 15.08 8.58 0.03
C ARG A 340 13.72 8.20 -0.57
N LEU A 341 12.68 8.04 0.24
CA LEU A 341 11.31 7.83 -0.25
C LEU A 341 10.75 9.14 -0.84
N LEU A 342 11.00 10.29 -0.22
CA LEU A 342 10.70 11.60 -0.80
C LEU A 342 11.48 11.84 -2.10
N GLU A 343 12.79 11.53 -2.14
CA GLU A 343 13.61 11.62 -3.36
C GLU A 343 13.10 10.71 -4.50
N LEU A 344 12.47 9.57 -4.18
CA LEU A 344 11.77 8.73 -5.15
C LEU A 344 10.48 9.41 -5.62
N ALA A 345 9.64 9.91 -4.71
CA ALA A 345 8.39 10.58 -5.04
C ALA A 345 8.59 11.81 -5.94
N ASP A 346 9.60 12.65 -5.63
CA ASP A 346 10.01 13.82 -6.43
C ASP A 346 10.53 13.46 -7.83
N ARG A 347 10.82 12.18 -8.09
CA ARG A 347 11.32 11.64 -9.37
C ARG A 347 10.35 10.70 -10.07
N LEU A 348 9.13 10.52 -9.53
CA LEU A 348 8.11 9.76 -10.23
C LEU A 348 7.75 10.47 -11.55
N PRO A 349 7.65 9.73 -12.67
CA PRO A 349 7.26 10.32 -13.96
C PRO A 349 5.82 10.81 -13.92
N SER A 350 5.44 11.68 -14.87
CA SER A 350 4.12 12.34 -14.87
C SER A 350 2.92 11.39 -14.97
N THR A 351 3.15 10.19 -15.49
CA THR A 351 2.23 9.03 -15.52
C THR A 351 1.85 8.53 -14.12
N MET A 352 2.76 8.66 -13.16
CA MET A 352 2.63 8.20 -11.77
C MET A 352 2.10 9.30 -10.82
N LEU A 353 1.62 10.43 -11.33
CA LEU A 353 1.01 11.48 -10.50
C LEU A 353 -0.40 11.06 -10.08
N SER A 354 -0.67 10.99 -8.77
CA SER A 354 -2.01 10.70 -8.26
C SER A 354 -2.98 11.86 -8.56
N HIS A 355 -3.93 11.60 -9.46
CA HIS A 355 -5.03 12.49 -9.82
C HIS A 355 -6.31 11.64 -10.02
N LYS A 356 -7.50 12.26 -10.01
CA LYS A 356 -8.79 11.52 -9.99
C LYS A 356 -8.96 10.55 -11.17
N ASP A 357 -8.30 10.81 -12.29
CA ASP A 357 -8.41 10.03 -13.53
C ASP A 357 -7.16 9.17 -13.80
N ALA A 358 -6.29 8.99 -12.80
CA ALA A 358 -5.09 8.17 -12.92
C ALA A 358 -5.43 6.66 -13.05
N PRO A 359 -4.59 5.84 -13.71
CA PRO A 359 -4.76 4.39 -13.73
C PRO A 359 -4.76 3.77 -12.32
N SER A 360 -5.57 2.73 -12.10
CA SER A 360 -5.76 2.07 -10.80
C SER A 360 -4.44 1.62 -10.15
N GLN A 361 -3.53 1.06 -10.93
CA GLN A 361 -2.21 0.62 -10.46
C GLN A 361 -1.34 1.74 -9.86
N VAL A 362 -1.59 3.01 -10.22
CA VAL A 362 -0.91 4.16 -9.62
C VAL A 362 -1.33 4.34 -8.16
N PHE A 363 -2.62 4.15 -7.84
CA PHE A 363 -3.10 4.20 -6.45
C PHE A 363 -2.55 3.03 -5.63
N VAL A 364 -2.49 1.82 -6.20
CA VAL A 364 -1.86 0.66 -5.55
C VAL A 364 -0.40 0.95 -5.20
N PHE A 365 0.36 1.61 -6.09
CA PHE A 365 1.72 2.06 -5.76
C PHE A 365 1.76 3.01 -4.55
N TYR A 366 0.89 4.03 -4.49
CA TYR A 366 0.85 4.94 -3.34
C TYR A 366 0.38 4.27 -2.04
N VAL A 367 -0.46 3.22 -2.13
CA VAL A 367 -0.82 2.39 -0.98
C VAL A 367 0.43 1.74 -0.36
N TRP A 368 1.25 1.03 -1.14
CA TRP A 368 2.47 0.40 -0.63
C TRP A 368 3.52 1.42 -0.19
N TYR A 369 3.65 2.54 -0.91
CA TYR A 369 4.53 3.66 -0.53
C TYR A 369 4.19 4.22 0.87
N HIS A 370 2.90 4.51 1.13
CA HIS A 370 2.49 5.03 2.44
C HIS A 370 2.47 3.95 3.53
N ALA A 371 2.15 2.69 3.22
CA ALA A 371 2.30 1.58 4.17
C ALA A 371 3.76 1.46 4.65
N LEU A 372 4.73 1.50 3.73
CA LEU A 372 6.16 1.47 4.08
C LEU A 372 6.58 2.65 4.96
N ILE A 373 6.05 3.86 4.75
CA ILE A 373 6.31 5.02 5.62
C ILE A 373 5.69 4.85 7.01
N VAL A 374 4.46 4.32 7.09
CA VAL A 374 3.80 4.02 8.37
C VAL A 374 4.64 3.03 9.18
N ASP A 375 5.04 1.90 8.59
CA ASP A 375 5.84 0.89 9.28
C ASP A 375 7.28 1.33 9.59
N LEU A 376 7.84 2.27 8.81
CA LEU A 376 9.14 2.89 9.09
C LEU A 376 9.13 3.77 10.35
N PHE A 377 8.01 4.43 10.67
CA PHE A 377 7.89 5.33 11.82
C PHE A 377 7.12 4.76 13.01
N ARG A 378 6.30 3.71 12.82
CA ARG A 378 5.57 2.98 13.86
C ARG A 378 6.38 2.69 15.14
N PRO A 379 7.66 2.24 15.09
CA PRO A 379 8.44 1.94 16.30
C PRO A 379 8.74 3.15 17.21
N PHE A 380 8.56 4.39 16.74
CA PHE A 380 8.81 5.61 17.52
C PHE A 380 7.52 6.26 18.06
N ILE A 381 6.40 5.53 17.98
CA ILE A 381 5.04 6.04 18.24
C ILE A 381 4.30 5.19 19.28
N ALA A 382 4.71 3.94 19.47
CA ALA A 382 4.09 3.01 20.41
C ALA A 382 4.43 3.32 21.89
N ASP A 383 3.35 3.49 22.66
CA ASP A 383 3.16 3.60 24.10
C ASP A 383 4.10 4.40 25.05
N LYS A 384 3.45 4.98 26.07
CA LYS A 384 4.03 6.00 26.96
C LYS A 384 5.01 5.44 27.99
N ASP A 385 4.96 4.14 28.26
CA ASP A 385 5.63 3.53 29.41
C ASP A 385 6.96 2.83 29.08
N GLN A 386 7.28 2.59 27.79
CA GLN A 386 8.55 1.94 27.41
C GLN A 386 9.70 2.92 27.14
N HIS A 387 9.43 4.21 26.91
CA HIS A 387 10.45 5.23 26.59
C HIS A 387 10.38 6.46 27.52
N SER A 388 10.63 6.20 28.81
CA SER A 388 10.74 7.19 29.91
C SER A 388 11.91 8.18 29.81
N SER A 389 12.46 8.41 28.62
CA SER A 389 13.66 9.24 28.36
C SER A 389 13.47 10.32 27.27
N MET A 390 12.25 10.53 26.74
CA MET A 390 11.97 11.53 25.69
C MET A 390 10.94 12.60 26.09
N ARG A 391 10.98 13.07 27.36
CA ARG A 391 10.02 14.07 27.85
C ARG A 391 10.44 15.54 27.68
N ASP A 392 11.61 15.82 27.10
CA ASP A 392 12.17 17.17 26.93
C ASP A 392 12.42 17.55 25.46
N SER A 393 11.38 17.99 24.75
CA SER A 393 11.50 18.80 23.52
C SER A 393 10.19 19.55 23.18
N PRO A 394 10.03 20.81 23.63
CA PRO A 394 8.78 21.55 23.51
C PRO A 394 8.65 22.35 22.19
N THR A 395 8.72 21.69 21.03
CA THR A 395 8.26 22.28 19.74
C THR A 395 7.71 21.23 18.77
N PRO A 396 6.45 21.33 18.31
CA PRO A 396 5.93 20.50 17.22
C PRO A 396 6.45 21.01 15.87
N SER A 397 7.59 20.50 15.42
CA SER A 397 8.02 20.68 14.03
C SER A 397 7.23 19.76 13.09
N ALA A 398 7.22 20.10 11.80
CA ALA A 398 6.67 19.22 10.75
C ALA A 398 7.48 17.93 10.52
N SER A 399 8.51 17.68 11.34
CA SER A 399 9.49 16.59 11.22
C SER A 399 9.45 15.63 12.42
N SER A 400 8.34 15.57 13.16
CA SER A 400 8.16 14.53 14.19
C SER A 400 7.70 13.19 13.57
N PRO A 401 8.09 12.02 14.12
CA PRO A 401 7.59 10.71 13.66
C PRO A 401 6.07 10.63 13.61
N GLN A 402 5.40 11.19 14.63
CA GLN A 402 3.95 11.23 14.76
C GLN A 402 3.31 12.03 13.61
N ALA A 403 3.91 13.15 13.21
CA ALA A 403 3.42 13.95 12.08
C ALA A 403 3.57 13.21 10.74
N VAL A 404 4.72 12.53 10.51
CA VAL A 404 4.96 11.78 9.26
C VAL A 404 4.04 10.55 9.15
N PHE A 405 3.85 9.81 10.26
CA PHE A 405 2.90 8.71 10.34
C PHE A 405 1.47 9.17 10.11
N ALA A 406 1.02 10.21 10.82
CA ALA A 406 -0.34 10.76 10.67
C ALA A 406 -0.60 11.30 9.25
N ALA A 407 0.42 11.89 8.61
CA ALA A 407 0.33 12.31 7.21
C ALA A 407 0.13 11.11 6.26
N SER A 408 0.88 10.01 6.44
CA SER A 408 0.71 8.80 5.61
C SER A 408 -0.61 8.07 5.87
N ILE A 409 -1.08 7.98 7.13
CA ILE A 409 -2.42 7.45 7.45
C ILE A 409 -3.51 8.32 6.79
N LYS A 410 -3.35 9.65 6.80
CA LYS A 410 -4.27 10.55 6.09
C LYS A 410 -4.27 10.33 4.57
N GLN A 411 -3.10 10.11 3.95
CA GLN A 411 -3.04 9.77 2.53
C GLN A 411 -3.71 8.42 2.23
N LEU A 412 -3.46 7.38 3.03
CA LEU A 412 -4.16 6.10 2.89
C LEU A 412 -5.68 6.25 3.03
N LYS A 413 -6.17 7.04 3.99
CA LYS A 413 -7.61 7.39 4.12
C LYS A 413 -8.16 8.05 2.85
N GLN A 414 -7.41 8.98 2.25
CA GLN A 414 -7.79 9.65 0.99
C GLN A 414 -7.77 8.69 -0.21
N ILE A 415 -6.79 7.77 -0.27
CA ILE A 415 -6.72 6.74 -1.32
C ILE A 415 -7.90 5.77 -1.21
N ILE A 416 -8.26 5.30 -0.01
CA ILE A 416 -9.43 4.43 0.19
C ILE A 416 -10.71 5.10 -0.31
N LEU A 417 -10.90 6.40 -0.01
CA LEU A 417 -12.09 7.15 -0.45
C LEU A 417 -12.22 7.21 -1.98
N VAL A 418 -11.10 7.40 -2.70
CA VAL A 418 -11.07 7.51 -4.18
C VAL A 418 -11.06 6.14 -4.86
N TYR A 419 -10.18 5.24 -4.43
CA TYR A 419 -10.00 3.93 -5.04
C TYR A 419 -11.24 3.04 -4.90
N SER A 420 -11.99 3.17 -3.79
CA SER A 420 -13.25 2.43 -3.61
C SER A 420 -14.37 2.82 -4.60
N ASP A 421 -14.16 3.82 -5.46
CA ASP A 421 -15.05 4.15 -6.60
C ASP A 421 -14.59 3.54 -7.94
N TYR A 422 -13.39 2.94 -8.00
CA TYR A 422 -12.89 2.23 -9.19
C TYR A 422 -13.52 0.84 -9.30
N PRO A 423 -13.85 0.36 -10.53
CA PRO A 423 -14.29 -1.01 -10.78
C PRO A 423 -13.35 -2.07 -10.18
N GLU A 424 -12.05 -1.83 -10.25
CA GLU A 424 -10.97 -2.67 -9.75
C GLU A 424 -11.05 -2.93 -8.25
N SER A 425 -11.58 -2.00 -7.44
CA SER A 425 -11.67 -2.15 -5.97
C SER A 425 -12.54 -3.33 -5.50
N LYS A 426 -13.25 -3.99 -6.42
CA LYS A 426 -14.08 -5.18 -6.17
C LYS A 426 -13.33 -6.50 -6.35
N TYR A 427 -12.19 -6.50 -7.05
CA TYR A 427 -11.47 -7.71 -7.47
C TYR A 427 -9.94 -7.61 -7.49
N ASP A 428 -9.36 -6.41 -7.48
CA ASP A 428 -7.96 -6.20 -7.11
C ASP A 428 -7.82 -6.36 -5.59
N ILE A 429 -6.83 -7.14 -5.18
CA ILE A 429 -6.50 -7.39 -3.78
C ILE A 429 -5.36 -6.48 -3.28
N TRP A 430 -4.50 -5.97 -4.16
CA TRP A 430 -3.24 -5.33 -3.78
C TRP A 430 -3.40 -4.01 -3.02
N TRP A 431 -4.56 -3.37 -3.11
CA TRP A 431 -4.90 -2.20 -2.29
C TRP A 431 -5.31 -2.53 -0.84
N HIS A 432 -5.57 -3.80 -0.48
CA HIS A 432 -6.14 -4.18 0.83
C HIS A 432 -5.27 -3.73 2.02
N ILE A 433 -3.96 -3.60 1.82
CA ILE A 433 -3.03 -3.20 2.87
C ILE A 433 -3.34 -1.76 3.37
N SER A 434 -3.96 -0.91 2.53
CA SER A 434 -4.49 0.39 2.97
C SER A 434 -5.65 0.23 3.96
N LEU A 435 -6.63 -0.62 3.65
CA LEU A 435 -7.77 -0.93 4.52
C LEU A 435 -7.29 -1.46 5.87
N MET A 436 -6.31 -2.36 5.84
CA MET A 436 -5.70 -2.97 7.02
C MET A 436 -5.03 -1.93 7.92
N TYR A 437 -4.15 -1.10 7.35
CA TYR A 437 -3.39 -0.09 8.08
C TYR A 437 -4.30 1.02 8.63
N VAL A 438 -5.28 1.47 7.83
CA VAL A 438 -6.23 2.51 8.25
C VAL A 438 -7.20 1.99 9.31
N ALA A 439 -7.70 0.75 9.22
CA ALA A 439 -8.54 0.17 10.25
C ALA A 439 -7.79 0.06 11.59
N ASN A 440 -6.59 -0.52 11.61
CA ASN A 440 -5.76 -0.67 12.80
C ASN A 440 -5.42 0.70 13.43
N ALA A 441 -4.98 1.67 12.62
CA ALA A 441 -4.64 3.02 13.09
C ALA A 441 -5.86 3.82 13.56
N SER A 442 -7.02 3.68 12.92
CA SER A 442 -8.27 4.33 13.35
C SER A 442 -8.74 3.78 14.69
N VAL A 443 -8.76 2.46 14.87
CA VAL A 443 -9.11 1.83 16.16
C VAL A 443 -8.23 2.35 17.29
N LYS A 444 -6.91 2.41 17.12
CA LYS A 444 -6.00 2.93 18.16
C LYS A 444 -6.09 4.44 18.34
N GLY A 445 -6.50 5.16 17.30
CA GLY A 445 -6.77 6.60 17.34
C GLY A 445 -8.10 7.00 18.01
N PHE A 446 -8.95 6.06 18.45
CA PHE A 446 -10.36 6.30 18.76
C PHE A 446 -10.67 7.43 19.75
N GLN A 447 -9.77 7.69 20.71
CA GLN A 447 -9.91 8.77 21.69
C GLN A 447 -9.58 10.17 21.13
N THR A 448 -9.04 10.26 19.92
CA THR A 448 -8.43 11.47 19.34
C THR A 448 -8.87 11.79 17.91
N ASP A 449 -9.23 10.79 17.11
CA ASP A 449 -9.72 10.93 15.74
C ASP A 449 -11.26 10.85 15.73
N PRO A 450 -12.00 11.96 15.58
CA PRO A 450 -13.46 11.94 15.60
C PRO A 450 -14.08 11.21 14.39
N GLU A 451 -13.30 10.88 13.35
CA GLU A 451 -13.76 10.09 12.20
C GLU A 451 -13.36 8.61 12.31
N TRP A 452 -12.73 8.17 13.41
CA TRP A 452 -12.16 6.83 13.53
C TRP A 452 -13.15 5.73 13.14
N ARG A 453 -14.38 5.83 13.64
CA ARG A 453 -15.43 4.82 13.44
C ARG A 453 -15.86 4.77 11.98
N SER A 454 -16.08 5.94 11.36
CA SER A 454 -16.52 6.00 9.97
C SER A 454 -15.48 5.43 9.01
N TYR A 455 -14.18 5.66 9.28
CA TYR A 455 -13.10 5.03 8.50
C TYR A 455 -12.95 3.54 8.78
N PHE A 456 -13.08 3.09 10.04
CA PHE A 456 -13.07 1.66 10.39
C PHE A 456 -14.21 0.90 9.69
N LEU A 457 -15.43 1.42 9.78
CA LEU A 457 -16.62 0.85 9.12
C LEU A 457 -16.53 0.90 7.59
N LEU A 458 -15.93 1.95 7.00
CA LEU A 458 -15.64 1.99 5.56
C LEU A 458 -14.65 0.88 5.17
N CYS A 459 -13.60 0.64 5.97
CA CYS A 459 -12.65 -0.43 5.71
C CYS A 459 -13.32 -1.81 5.76
N LEU A 460 -14.14 -2.06 6.79
CA LEU A 460 -14.94 -3.30 6.88
C LEU A 460 -15.94 -3.43 5.72
N TYR A 461 -16.60 -2.34 5.30
CA TYR A 461 -17.51 -2.39 4.15
C TYR A 461 -16.77 -2.76 2.86
N CYS A 462 -15.58 -2.19 2.60
CA CYS A 462 -14.75 -2.55 1.45
C CYS A 462 -14.28 -4.02 1.51
N TYR A 463 -13.91 -4.52 2.69
CA TYR A 463 -13.67 -5.95 2.89
C TYR A 463 -14.90 -6.81 2.58
N SER A 464 -16.13 -6.35 2.87
CA SER A 464 -17.38 -7.07 2.52
C SER A 464 -17.67 -7.13 1.01
N ILE A 465 -16.91 -6.41 0.19
CA ILE A 465 -16.88 -6.56 -1.27
C ILE A 465 -15.84 -7.61 -1.65
N LEU A 466 -14.60 -7.45 -1.17
CA LEU A 466 -13.46 -8.33 -1.48
C LEU A 466 -13.67 -9.78 -1.04
N MET A 467 -14.42 -10.03 0.05
CA MET A 467 -14.73 -11.38 0.56
C MET A 467 -15.41 -12.31 -0.45
N ARG A 468 -15.98 -11.78 -1.54
CA ARG A 468 -16.60 -12.57 -2.62
C ARG A 468 -15.60 -13.34 -3.47
N CYS A 469 -14.34 -12.90 -3.44
CA CYS A 469 -13.22 -13.42 -4.19
C CYS A 469 -12.14 -13.94 -3.24
N PHE A 470 -11.85 -13.21 -2.16
CA PHE A 470 -10.69 -13.41 -1.30
C PHE A 470 -11.08 -13.98 0.08
N CYS A 471 -10.91 -15.29 0.25
CA CYS A 471 -11.30 -15.98 1.48
C CYS A 471 -10.49 -15.55 2.71
N MET A 472 -9.25 -15.04 2.57
CA MET A 472 -8.49 -14.50 3.70
C MET A 472 -9.17 -13.34 4.44
N VAL A 473 -10.15 -12.67 3.83
CA VAL A 473 -10.94 -11.62 4.49
C VAL A 473 -11.70 -12.18 5.71
N GLN A 474 -12.00 -13.49 5.73
CA GLN A 474 -12.60 -14.18 6.87
C GLN A 474 -11.69 -14.23 8.11
N TRP A 475 -10.37 -14.09 7.95
CA TRP A 475 -9.43 -13.90 9.05
C TRP A 475 -9.31 -12.41 9.43
N ILE A 476 -9.17 -11.54 8.42
CA ILE A 476 -8.96 -10.10 8.62
C ILE A 476 -10.07 -9.45 9.45
N VAL A 477 -11.33 -9.71 9.13
CA VAL A 477 -12.46 -8.99 9.73
C VAL A 477 -12.68 -9.32 11.22
N PRO A 478 -12.76 -10.58 11.67
CA PRO A 478 -12.82 -10.87 13.10
C PRO A 478 -11.55 -10.43 13.84
N GLY A 479 -10.36 -10.52 13.24
CA GLY A 479 -9.15 -10.02 13.87
C GLY A 479 -9.13 -8.48 14.04
N LEU A 480 -9.65 -7.71 13.07
CA LEU A 480 -9.82 -6.26 13.22
C LEU A 480 -10.85 -5.91 14.30
N LEU A 481 -11.90 -6.73 14.44
CA LEU A 481 -12.89 -6.59 15.52
C LEU A 481 -12.30 -6.99 16.88
N ALA A 482 -11.37 -7.95 16.96
CA ALA A 482 -10.65 -8.29 18.19
C ALA A 482 -9.84 -7.09 18.69
N ILE A 483 -9.07 -6.46 17.80
CA ILE A 483 -8.29 -5.24 18.12
C ILE A 483 -9.22 -4.11 18.58
N ALA A 484 -10.43 -3.97 17.97
CA ALA A 484 -11.42 -2.96 18.38
C ALA A 484 -12.02 -3.21 19.78
N VAL A 485 -12.23 -4.47 20.16
CA VAL A 485 -12.70 -4.85 21.51
C VAL A 485 -11.57 -4.72 22.53
N GLN A 486 -10.38 -5.27 22.24
CA GLN A 486 -9.21 -5.27 23.14
C GLN A 486 -8.70 -3.85 23.45
N SER A 487 -8.82 -2.90 22.52
CA SER A 487 -8.49 -1.48 22.74
C SER A 487 -9.56 -0.69 23.49
N GLY A 488 -10.75 -1.27 23.74
CA GLY A 488 -11.88 -0.58 24.34
C GLY A 488 -12.58 0.42 23.41
N ALA A 489 -12.31 0.38 22.10
CA ALA A 489 -12.96 1.23 21.11
C ALA A 489 -14.38 0.75 20.75
N MET A 490 -14.68 -0.53 20.98
CA MET A 490 -15.93 -1.21 20.64
C MET A 490 -16.30 -2.25 21.70
N SER A 491 -17.60 -2.51 21.91
CA SER A 491 -18.04 -3.57 22.83
C SER A 491 -18.12 -4.95 22.15
N SER A 492 -17.97 -6.04 22.89
CA SER A 492 -18.03 -7.41 22.35
C SER A 492 -19.35 -7.71 21.62
N MET A 493 -20.49 -7.33 22.22
CA MET A 493 -21.84 -7.49 21.67
C MET A 493 -22.04 -6.72 20.35
N GLU A 494 -21.47 -5.52 20.27
CA GLU A 494 -21.49 -4.69 19.06
C GLU A 494 -20.60 -5.27 17.95
N ALA A 495 -19.42 -5.77 18.32
CA ALA A 495 -18.52 -6.43 17.39
C ALA A 495 -19.11 -7.75 16.85
N GLN A 496 -19.83 -8.51 17.70
CA GLN A 496 -20.64 -9.67 17.29
C GLN A 496 -21.74 -9.25 16.30
N TYR A 497 -22.48 -8.18 16.58
CA TYR A 497 -23.50 -7.65 15.68
C TYR A 497 -22.91 -7.33 14.30
N ILE A 498 -21.78 -6.60 14.25
CA ILE A 498 -21.07 -6.30 13.00
C ILE A 498 -20.58 -7.59 12.29
N LYS A 499 -19.99 -8.55 13.01
CA LYS A 499 -19.56 -9.85 12.44
C LYS A 499 -20.73 -10.64 11.85
N SER A 500 -21.90 -10.60 12.48
CA SER A 500 -23.11 -11.27 11.99
C SER A 500 -23.64 -10.64 10.69
N HIS A 501 -23.68 -9.31 10.61
CA HIS A 501 -24.07 -8.58 9.41
C HIS A 501 -23.03 -8.72 8.28
N PHE A 502 -21.76 -8.96 8.64
CA PHE A 502 -20.70 -9.30 7.68
C PHE A 502 -20.91 -10.72 7.10
N ARG A 503 -21.14 -11.73 7.95
CA ARG A 503 -21.42 -13.11 7.52
C ARG A 503 -22.66 -13.22 6.63
N SER A 504 -23.69 -12.39 6.80
CA SER A 504 -24.86 -12.40 5.90
C SER A 504 -24.56 -11.95 4.46
N ARG A 505 -23.33 -11.51 4.17
CA ARG A 505 -22.84 -11.18 2.80
C ARG A 505 -21.92 -12.27 2.23
N GLU A 506 -21.64 -13.32 2.99
CA GLU A 506 -20.81 -14.44 2.56
C GLU A 506 -21.56 -15.31 1.56
N VAL A 507 -21.05 -15.37 0.31
CA VAL A 507 -21.74 -16.03 -0.79
C VAL A 507 -21.46 -17.54 -0.84
N TRP A 508 -20.34 -17.99 -0.24
CA TRP A 508 -19.78 -19.32 -0.50
C TRP A 508 -19.91 -20.32 0.64
N GLY A 509 -19.87 -19.89 1.91
CA GLY A 509 -19.75 -20.81 3.04
C GLY A 509 -18.42 -21.59 3.08
N ILE A 510 -17.52 -21.35 2.11
CA ILE A 510 -16.17 -21.89 2.05
C ILE A 510 -15.35 -21.15 3.09
N ARG A 511 -15.19 -21.74 4.27
CA ARG A 511 -14.15 -21.33 5.23
C ARG A 511 -12.77 -21.50 4.58
N PRO A 512 -11.76 -20.70 4.97
CA PRO A 512 -10.39 -20.97 4.56
C PRO A 512 -10.00 -22.40 4.92
N ALA A 513 -9.48 -23.12 3.94
CA ALA A 513 -8.76 -24.37 4.17
C ALA A 513 -7.32 -24.07 4.61
N GLY A 514 -6.56 -25.11 4.96
CA GLY A 514 -5.15 -24.95 5.33
C GLY A 514 -4.91 -24.57 6.80
N SER A 515 -3.67 -24.23 7.12
CA SER A 515 -3.20 -24.03 8.51
C SER A 515 -3.33 -22.59 9.03
N GLY A 516 -3.79 -21.65 8.20
CA GLY A 516 -4.18 -20.29 8.62
C GLY A 516 -3.60 -19.16 7.75
N ALA A 517 -3.98 -17.93 8.07
CA ALA A 517 -3.66 -16.72 7.30
C ALA A 517 -2.17 -16.47 7.13
N GLY A 518 -1.40 -16.58 8.22
CA GLY A 518 0.08 -16.46 8.18
C GLY A 518 0.62 -15.05 7.96
N PHE A 519 -0.23 -14.03 7.98
CA PHE A 519 0.18 -12.63 7.91
C PHE A 519 -0.23 -11.84 9.14
N VAL A 520 0.58 -10.83 9.47
CA VAL A 520 0.36 -9.90 10.58
C VAL A 520 -0.80 -8.96 10.27
N LEU A 521 -1.71 -8.85 11.24
CA LEU A 521 -2.83 -7.92 11.23
C LEU A 521 -2.69 -6.83 12.30
N ASP A 522 -2.09 -7.16 13.45
CA ASP A 522 -1.66 -6.15 14.42
C ASP A 522 -0.16 -5.85 14.38
N MET A 523 0.20 -4.94 13.49
CA MET A 523 1.58 -4.48 13.28
C MET A 523 2.26 -3.84 14.51
N ASP A 524 1.51 -3.43 15.56
CA ASP A 524 2.14 -2.94 16.80
C ASP A 524 2.42 -4.11 17.76
N ARG A 525 1.46 -5.03 17.94
CA ARG A 525 1.65 -6.28 18.71
C ARG A 525 2.80 -7.11 18.15
N ALA A 526 2.97 -7.10 16.82
CA ALA A 526 4.05 -7.78 16.10
C ALA A 526 5.47 -7.30 16.46
N ALA A 527 5.62 -6.14 17.11
CA ALA A 527 6.92 -5.70 17.63
C ALA A 527 7.37 -6.50 18.88
N SER A 528 6.43 -7.12 19.61
CA SER A 528 6.69 -7.95 20.79
C SER A 528 6.34 -9.43 20.61
N ASP A 529 5.29 -9.74 19.84
CA ASP A 529 4.83 -11.09 19.54
C ASP A 529 4.31 -11.13 18.09
N TRP A 530 5.15 -11.65 17.19
CA TRP A 530 4.83 -11.78 15.76
C TRP A 530 3.70 -12.79 15.50
N ASN A 531 3.58 -13.82 16.33
CA ASN A 531 2.64 -14.91 16.09
C ASN A 531 1.23 -14.51 16.53
N ALA A 532 1.08 -14.02 17.76
CA ALA A 532 -0.23 -13.59 18.25
C ALA A 532 -0.74 -12.29 17.60
N ALA A 533 0.09 -11.63 16.79
CA ALA A 533 -0.30 -10.53 15.90
C ALA A 533 -0.85 -10.97 14.53
N GLN A 534 -0.88 -12.28 14.22
CA GLN A 534 -1.38 -12.80 12.94
C GLN A 534 -2.90 -12.75 12.85
N ALA A 535 -3.42 -12.57 11.63
CA ALA A 535 -4.85 -12.43 11.37
C ALA A 535 -5.67 -13.63 11.87
N ASP A 536 -5.15 -14.85 11.69
CA ASP A 536 -5.82 -16.07 12.16
C ASP A 536 -5.79 -16.22 13.70
N SER A 537 -4.71 -15.79 14.36
CA SER A 537 -4.64 -15.79 15.83
C SER A 537 -5.58 -14.76 16.45
N LEU A 538 -5.64 -13.54 15.90
CA LEU A 538 -6.59 -12.50 16.32
C LEU A 538 -8.05 -12.87 15.98
N ALA A 539 -8.28 -13.64 14.92
CA ALA A 539 -9.60 -14.19 14.60
C ALA A 539 -10.05 -15.26 15.61
N ALA A 540 -9.14 -16.11 16.08
CA ALA A 540 -9.40 -17.07 17.15
C ALA A 540 -9.67 -16.37 18.48
N GLU A 541 -8.85 -15.38 18.87
CA GLU A 541 -9.09 -14.54 20.06
C GLU A 541 -10.46 -13.85 20.00
N PHE A 542 -10.95 -13.47 18.81
CA PHE A 542 -12.32 -12.97 18.67
C PHE A 542 -13.37 -14.02 19.00
N ASP A 543 -13.24 -15.23 18.46
CA ASP A 543 -14.23 -16.29 18.70
C ASP A 543 -14.22 -16.74 20.17
N ASP A 544 -13.06 -16.82 20.82
CA ASP A 544 -12.94 -17.02 22.28
C ASP A 544 -13.63 -15.91 23.09
N LEU A 545 -13.43 -14.64 22.70
CA LEU A 545 -14.15 -13.50 23.28
C LEU A 545 -15.67 -13.63 23.10
N THR A 546 -16.16 -14.18 21.99
CA THR A 546 -17.61 -14.40 21.83
C THR A 546 -18.14 -15.47 22.79
N ILE A 547 -17.44 -16.60 22.91
CA ILE A 547 -17.83 -17.72 23.78
C ILE A 547 -17.86 -17.28 25.24
N PHE A 548 -16.88 -16.49 25.69
CA PHE A 548 -16.84 -16.04 27.09
C PHE A 548 -18.07 -15.20 27.48
N ASN A 549 -18.51 -14.27 26.60
CA ASN A 549 -19.66 -13.42 26.88
C ASN A 549 -20.98 -14.23 26.95
N GLU A 550 -21.14 -15.25 26.08
CA GLU A 550 -22.30 -16.16 26.11
C GLU A 550 -22.43 -16.94 27.45
N PHE A 551 -21.33 -17.12 28.19
CA PHE A 551 -21.33 -17.74 29.53
C PHE A 551 -21.42 -16.75 30.70
N THR A 552 -21.26 -15.44 30.47
CA THR A 552 -21.38 -14.41 31.53
C THR A 552 -22.70 -13.63 31.49
N ASP A 553 -23.36 -13.54 30.33
CA ASP A 553 -24.66 -12.88 30.14
C ASP A 553 -25.81 -13.67 30.80
N GLY A 554 -25.80 -13.66 32.13
CA GLY A 554 -26.74 -14.40 33.00
C GLY A 554 -26.32 -14.46 34.47
N ILE A 555 -25.15 -13.94 34.85
CA ILE A 555 -24.64 -13.94 36.25
C ILE A 555 -24.48 -12.50 36.76
N VAL A 556 -25.61 -11.87 37.11
CA VAL A 556 -25.71 -10.56 37.80
C VAL A 556 -26.83 -10.62 38.85
#